data_AF-G4XWW9-F1
#
_entry.id   AF-G4XWW9-F1
#
_cell.length_a   1.000
_cell.length_b   1.000
_cell.length_c   1.000
_cell.angle_alpha   90.00
_cell.angle_beta   90.00
_cell.angle_gamma   90.00
#
_symmetry.space_group_name_H-M   'P 1'
#
loop_
_entity.id
_entity.type
_entity.pdbx_description
1 polymer ?
#
loop_
_entity_poly.entity_id
_entity_poly.type
_entity_poly.pdbx_seq_one_letter_code
_entity_poly.pdbx_strand_id
1 'polypeptide(L)'
;MKIIILFLVAGLIHRGNAQAAPTCADIAGKLNDVRSNVARAQPGFGVSVGSQQMFSLECDPMLQQAATVLVSICRDAGLPLIAGSSFNMYQALQSQPPLQATQVVDAAISDWRTKAAFNPLPADAIYSNQNLESFANMIYYKSTKVGCAYQSCNALPPYPAAQSVVCVFDNKPALNSQLYPPGTGTTGCTDPDCANALTGATCQTAAGNTQGLCSPQAGAAFPTDTTPAATTTAAATTAATTTAATTAGPTTADTTTAAATTTTAAPTTTESGLMTQTIRDRVLEIHNNRRQLLATGQVVNGRTGQNCGTGMNIYQMKYDRGLEVLAQNYADQCPTNANGSAVATRPDNGENVKIIPSNTVPFYDAVLSASQSWWDEIAINGVNHQMRFTDFLQTKPLAPIRWTQMAWATTYRLGCGVQRCGGNTVVVCRYAPRGNIVDQYIYKVGAPCGDCMSSCISGSLCTPPLRSLS
;
A
#
# COMPACT_ATOMS: atom_id res chain seq x y z
N MET A 1 3.95 5.91 69.09
CA MET A 1 2.62 5.98 68.44
C MET A 1 2.63 7.14 67.46
N LYS A 2 2.81 6.87 66.16
CA LYS A 2 2.46 7.77 65.04
C LYS A 2 2.46 6.94 63.76
N ILE A 3 1.26 6.85 63.19
CA ILE A 3 0.86 6.02 62.05
C ILE A 3 1.35 6.70 60.76
N ILE A 4 2.00 5.93 59.89
CA ILE A 4 2.33 6.34 58.51
C ILE A 4 1.10 6.03 57.66
N ILE A 5 0.39 7.08 57.20
CA ILE A 5 -0.68 6.97 56.20
C ILE A 5 -0.04 7.11 54.82
N LEU A 6 0.00 6.01 54.08
CA LEU A 6 0.37 5.98 52.67
C LEU A 6 -0.89 6.30 51.85
N PHE A 7 -0.94 7.47 51.20
CA PHE A 7 -2.03 7.81 50.29
C PHE A 7 -1.85 7.06 48.96
N LEU A 8 -2.68 6.05 48.74
CA LEU A 8 -2.97 5.47 47.43
C LEU A 8 -3.83 6.48 46.64
N VAL A 9 -3.24 7.12 45.63
CA VAL A 9 -4.01 7.83 44.60
C VAL A 9 -4.44 6.80 43.56
N ALA A 10 -5.60 6.19 43.77
CA ALA A 10 -6.32 5.47 42.73
C ALA A 10 -6.94 6.50 41.78
N GLY A 11 -6.24 6.80 40.68
CA GLY A 11 -6.80 7.57 39.58
C GLY A 11 -7.91 6.77 38.91
N LEU A 12 -9.15 7.28 38.96
CA LEU A 12 -10.26 6.82 38.14
C LEU A 12 -9.89 6.97 36.66
N ILE A 13 -9.49 5.88 36.02
CA ILE A 13 -9.39 5.82 34.57
C ILE A 13 -10.80 5.74 34.04
N HIS A 14 -11.25 6.79 33.35
CA HIS A 14 -12.38 6.71 32.43
C HIS A 14 -12.10 5.59 31.42
N ARG A 15 -12.76 4.44 31.60
CA ARG A 15 -12.83 3.36 30.61
C ARG A 15 -13.70 3.83 29.44
N GLY A 16 -13.18 4.72 28.61
CA GLY A 16 -13.52 4.72 27.20
C GLY A 16 -12.97 3.42 26.62
N ASN A 17 -13.77 2.73 25.80
CA ASN A 17 -13.44 1.45 25.17
C ASN A 17 -12.10 1.54 24.39
N ALA A 18 -10.97 1.31 25.06
CA ALA A 18 -9.68 1.14 24.41
C ALA A 18 -9.69 -0.25 23.77
N GLN A 19 -10.00 -0.30 22.49
CA GLN A 19 -9.97 -1.52 21.69
C GLN A 19 -8.57 -2.15 21.82
N ALA A 20 -8.51 -3.42 22.21
CA ALA A 20 -7.24 -4.12 22.42
C ALA A 20 -6.40 -4.07 21.14
N ALA A 21 -5.09 -3.90 21.29
CA ALA A 21 -4.17 -3.95 20.15
C ALA A 21 -4.27 -5.33 19.47
N PRO A 22 -4.20 -5.40 18.13
CA PRO A 22 -4.28 -6.65 17.39
C PRO A 22 -3.11 -7.57 17.78
N THR A 23 -3.42 -8.85 17.98
CA THR A 23 -2.43 -9.88 18.26
C THR A 23 -1.65 -10.24 17.00
N CYS A 24 -0.51 -10.94 17.15
CA CYS A 24 0.20 -11.49 15.99
C CYS A 24 -0.74 -12.37 15.14
N ALA A 25 -1.61 -13.18 15.77
CA ALA A 25 -2.53 -14.06 15.07
C ALA A 25 -3.55 -13.28 14.21
N ASP A 26 -4.04 -12.14 14.69
CA ASP A 26 -4.94 -11.27 13.93
C ASP A 26 -4.27 -10.74 12.65
N ILE A 27 -3.00 -10.34 12.76
CA ILE A 27 -2.22 -9.81 11.62
C ILE A 27 -1.82 -10.95 10.66
N ALA A 28 -1.37 -12.09 11.19
CA ALA A 28 -1.05 -13.29 10.41
C ALA A 28 -2.28 -13.80 9.64
N GLY A 29 -3.47 -13.73 10.23
CA GLY A 29 -4.73 -14.03 9.55
C GLY A 29 -4.97 -13.15 8.33
N LYS A 30 -4.68 -11.85 8.40
CA LYS A 30 -4.79 -10.93 7.25
C LYS A 30 -3.71 -11.18 6.19
N LEU A 31 -2.50 -11.54 6.60
CA LEU A 31 -1.44 -11.97 5.67
C LEU A 31 -1.84 -13.25 4.93
N ASN A 32 -2.40 -14.23 5.65
CA ASN A 32 -2.91 -15.47 5.07
C ASN A 32 -4.05 -15.23 4.10
N ASP A 33 -4.97 -14.29 4.38
CA ASP A 33 -6.01 -13.92 3.43
C ASP A 33 -5.41 -13.44 2.10
N VAL A 34 -4.36 -12.62 2.13
CA VAL A 34 -3.63 -12.22 0.91
C VAL A 34 -3.02 -13.43 0.21
N ARG A 35 -2.34 -14.33 0.94
CA ARG A 35 -1.73 -15.54 0.38
C ARG A 35 -2.77 -16.49 -0.22
N SER A 36 -3.91 -16.69 0.44
CA SER A 36 -5.02 -17.53 -0.03
C SER A 36 -5.60 -17.00 -1.34
N ASN A 37 -5.79 -15.68 -1.44
CA ASN A 37 -6.29 -15.07 -2.66
C ASN A 37 -5.27 -15.14 -3.80
N VAL A 38 -3.97 -14.99 -3.52
CA VAL A 38 -2.90 -15.21 -4.51
C VAL A 38 -2.84 -16.67 -4.96
N ALA A 39 -2.86 -17.62 -4.02
CA ALA A 39 -2.84 -19.06 -4.33
C ALA A 39 -3.98 -19.47 -5.27
N ARG A 40 -5.14 -18.83 -5.11
CA ARG A 40 -6.36 -19.06 -5.90
C ARG A 40 -6.52 -18.15 -7.12
N ALA A 41 -5.46 -17.42 -7.50
CA ALA A 41 -5.45 -16.48 -8.62
C ALA A 41 -6.65 -15.50 -8.61
N GLN A 42 -7.05 -15.02 -7.43
CA GLN A 42 -8.21 -14.15 -7.31
C GLN A 42 -7.97 -12.80 -8.00
N PRO A 43 -8.96 -12.28 -8.75
CA PRO A 43 -8.83 -10.98 -9.40
C PRO A 43 -8.49 -9.86 -8.38
N GLY A 44 -7.60 -8.94 -8.77
CA GLY A 44 -7.24 -7.78 -7.95
C GLY A 44 -6.09 -7.99 -6.94
N PHE A 45 -5.42 -9.15 -6.97
CA PHE A 45 -4.24 -9.44 -6.14
C PHE A 45 -2.90 -9.30 -6.87
N GLY A 46 -2.90 -8.73 -8.08
CA GLY A 46 -1.67 -8.39 -8.82
C GLY A 46 -0.91 -9.60 -9.39
N VAL A 47 -1.57 -10.75 -9.49
CA VAL A 47 -1.03 -11.99 -10.05
C VAL A 47 -1.92 -12.51 -11.17
N SER A 48 -1.31 -13.07 -12.22
CA SER A 48 -2.03 -13.69 -13.35
C SER A 48 -2.20 -15.20 -13.21
N VAL A 49 -1.42 -15.82 -12.31
CA VAL A 49 -1.42 -17.26 -12.02
C VAL A 49 -1.30 -17.50 -10.52
N GLY A 50 -1.97 -18.56 -10.04
CA GLY A 50 -1.99 -18.95 -8.63
C GLY A 50 -0.87 -19.92 -8.28
N SER A 51 -1.00 -20.59 -7.14
CA SER A 51 -0.09 -21.63 -6.70
C SER A 51 -0.82 -22.68 -5.88
N GLN A 52 -0.49 -23.94 -6.14
CA GLN A 52 -0.98 -25.08 -5.35
C GLN A 52 -0.04 -25.40 -4.17
N GLN A 53 1.06 -24.65 -4.02
CA GLN A 53 2.12 -24.90 -3.05
C GLN A 53 2.39 -23.68 -2.16
N MET A 54 1.41 -22.78 -2.01
CA MET A 54 1.49 -21.63 -1.12
C MET A 54 1.20 -22.05 0.32
N PHE A 55 2.11 -21.79 1.26
CA PHE A 55 1.93 -22.18 2.66
C PHE A 55 1.22 -21.12 3.50
N SER A 56 0.48 -21.50 4.52
CA SER A 56 -0.02 -20.57 5.55
C SER A 56 1.11 -20.12 6.47
N LEU A 57 1.02 -18.87 6.94
CA LEU A 57 1.88 -18.31 7.97
C LEU A 57 1.30 -18.57 9.37
N GLU A 58 2.16 -19.03 10.27
CA GLU A 58 1.87 -19.17 11.69
C GLU A 58 2.75 -18.23 12.52
N CYS A 59 2.23 -17.74 13.64
CA CYS A 59 3.01 -16.88 14.52
C CYS A 59 4.16 -17.65 15.19
N ASP A 60 5.37 -17.12 15.08
CA ASP A 60 6.54 -17.61 15.79
C ASP A 60 6.97 -16.65 16.92
N PRO A 61 7.20 -17.14 18.16
CA PRO A 61 7.55 -16.29 19.29
C PRO A 61 8.86 -15.49 19.08
N MET A 62 9.88 -16.06 18.44
CA MET A 62 11.15 -15.37 18.22
C MET A 62 10.99 -14.26 17.19
N LEU A 63 10.30 -14.54 16.08
CA LEU A 63 9.99 -13.51 15.09
C LEU A 63 9.11 -12.42 15.67
N GLN A 64 8.15 -12.76 16.54
CA GLN A 64 7.28 -11.79 17.20
C GLN A 64 8.08 -10.86 18.13
N GLN A 65 9.06 -11.41 18.85
CA GLN A 65 9.97 -10.60 19.66
C GLN A 65 10.80 -9.67 18.77
N ALA A 66 11.33 -10.17 17.63
CA ALA A 66 12.05 -9.33 16.67
C ALA A 66 11.17 -8.20 16.13
N ALA A 67 9.93 -8.49 15.73
CA ALA A 67 8.97 -7.47 15.29
C ALA A 67 8.69 -6.42 16.38
N THR A 68 8.55 -6.86 17.64
CA THR A 68 8.34 -5.98 18.80
C THR A 68 9.51 -5.01 18.99
N VAL A 69 10.74 -5.49 18.82
CA VAL A 69 11.95 -4.65 18.90
C VAL A 69 11.99 -3.66 17.73
N LEU A 70 11.75 -4.12 16.51
CA LEU A 70 11.78 -3.28 15.29
C LEU A 70 10.72 -2.18 15.32
N VAL A 71 9.53 -2.46 15.86
CA VAL A 71 8.43 -1.49 15.89
C VAL A 71 8.49 -0.55 17.11
N SER A 72 9.38 -0.79 18.07
CA SER A 72 9.41 -0.12 19.38
C SER A 72 9.45 1.41 19.33
N ILE A 73 10.03 1.96 18.26
CA ILE A 73 10.18 3.41 18.04
C ILE A 73 9.43 3.91 16.80
N CYS A 74 8.59 3.06 16.20
CA CYS A 74 7.76 3.35 15.02
C CYS A 74 8.54 3.94 13.83
N ARG A 75 9.78 3.52 13.63
CA ARG A 75 10.63 3.91 12.49
C ARG A 75 11.64 2.81 12.21
N ASP A 76 12.13 2.75 10.98
CA ASP A 76 13.28 1.92 10.66
C ASP A 76 14.54 2.55 11.26
N ALA A 77 15.10 1.90 12.29
CA ALA A 77 16.35 2.29 12.93
C ALA A 77 17.58 1.63 12.29
N GLY A 78 17.41 0.90 11.17
CA GLY A 78 18.48 0.12 10.56
C GLY A 78 18.97 -1.00 11.47
N LEU A 79 18.10 -1.52 12.34
CA LEU A 79 18.44 -2.60 13.25
C LEU A 79 18.70 -3.88 12.45
N PRO A 80 19.73 -4.67 12.81
CA PRO A 80 20.01 -5.91 12.10
C PRO A 80 18.86 -6.90 12.27
N LEU A 81 18.43 -7.48 11.16
CA LEU A 81 17.43 -8.54 11.14
C LEU A 81 18.05 -9.89 11.47
N ILE A 82 17.21 -10.86 11.82
CA ILE A 82 17.60 -12.27 11.92
C ILE A 82 18.13 -12.71 10.54
N ALA A 83 19.28 -13.38 10.50
CA ALA A 83 19.86 -13.82 9.24
C ALA A 83 18.88 -14.72 8.46
N GLY A 84 18.69 -14.45 7.17
CA GLY A 84 17.75 -15.17 6.32
C GLY A 84 16.30 -14.69 6.40
N SER A 85 15.94 -13.85 7.38
CA SER A 85 14.60 -13.27 7.50
C SER A 85 14.40 -12.05 6.58
N SER A 86 13.14 -11.75 6.30
CA SER A 86 12.71 -10.48 5.70
C SER A 86 11.73 -9.76 6.63
N PHE A 87 11.46 -8.49 6.40
CA PHE A 87 10.43 -7.77 7.13
C PHE A 87 9.71 -6.77 6.26
N ASN A 88 8.47 -6.47 6.64
CA ASN A 88 7.76 -5.30 6.18
C ASN A 88 7.54 -4.36 7.36
N MET A 89 7.69 -3.06 7.11
CA MET A 89 7.26 -2.02 8.03
C MET A 89 6.26 -1.11 7.33
N TYR A 90 5.24 -0.69 8.06
CA TYR A 90 4.35 0.39 7.67
C TYR A 90 4.35 1.42 8.80
N GLN A 91 4.42 2.69 8.43
CA GLN A 91 4.42 3.81 9.37
C GLN A 91 3.26 4.75 9.03
N ALA A 92 2.29 4.81 9.94
CA ALA A 92 1.28 5.83 9.99
C ALA A 92 1.73 6.97 10.90
N LEU A 93 1.71 8.21 10.46
CA LEU A 93 1.89 9.33 11.38
C LEU A 93 0.53 9.66 12.02
N GLN A 94 0.52 9.93 13.33
CA GLN A 94 -0.74 10.00 14.09
C GLN A 94 -1.61 11.16 13.60
N SER A 95 -2.79 10.82 13.08
CA SER A 95 -3.87 11.77 12.81
C SER A 95 -4.51 12.24 14.13
N GLN A 96 -5.37 13.25 14.04
CA GLN A 96 -6.20 13.69 15.16
C GLN A 96 -7.68 13.62 14.74
N PRO A 97 -8.49 12.69 15.29
CA PRO A 97 -8.10 11.66 16.26
C PRO A 97 -7.17 10.58 15.67
N PRO A 98 -6.37 9.86 16.49
CA PRO A 98 -5.55 8.74 16.02
C PRO A 98 -6.40 7.61 15.44
N LEU A 99 -5.84 6.87 14.48
CA LEU A 99 -6.49 5.69 13.92
C LEU A 99 -6.58 4.57 14.96
N GLN A 100 -7.61 3.74 14.85
CA GLN A 100 -7.66 2.48 15.60
C GLN A 100 -6.53 1.56 15.14
N ALA A 101 -5.98 0.75 16.04
CA ALA A 101 -4.87 -0.15 15.72
C ALA A 101 -5.20 -1.11 14.57
N THR A 102 -6.45 -1.59 14.49
CA THR A 102 -6.96 -2.42 13.39
C THR A 102 -6.91 -1.70 12.05
N GLN A 103 -7.28 -0.41 12.02
CA GLN A 103 -7.21 0.41 10.80
C GLN A 103 -5.76 0.61 10.34
N VAL A 104 -4.81 0.74 11.27
CA VAL A 104 -3.37 0.83 10.94
C VAL A 104 -2.87 -0.49 10.35
N VAL A 105 -3.31 -1.63 10.89
CA VAL A 105 -2.99 -2.95 10.31
C VAL A 105 -3.60 -3.12 8.92
N ASP A 106 -4.86 -2.75 8.73
CA ASP A 106 -5.51 -2.81 7.41
C ASP A 106 -4.81 -1.92 6.40
N ALA A 107 -4.41 -0.73 6.82
CA ALA A 107 -3.59 0.19 6.05
C ALA A 107 -2.24 -0.42 5.65
N ALA A 108 -1.55 -1.09 6.59
CA ALA A 108 -0.27 -1.74 6.33
C ALA A 108 -0.39 -2.87 5.30
N ILE A 109 -1.35 -3.79 5.50
CA ILE A 109 -1.59 -4.91 4.58
C ILE A 109 -1.99 -4.40 3.19
N SER A 110 -2.83 -3.36 3.12
CA SER A 110 -3.22 -2.72 1.86
C SER A 110 -2.04 -2.05 1.16
N ASP A 111 -1.19 -1.32 1.90
CA ASP A 111 0.01 -0.66 1.37
C ASP A 111 0.97 -1.68 0.73
N TRP A 112 1.31 -2.73 1.47
CA TRP A 112 2.21 -3.79 0.99
C TRP A 112 1.60 -4.56 -0.19
N ARG A 113 0.30 -4.87 -0.15
CA ARG A 113 -0.40 -5.58 -1.23
C ARG A 113 -0.47 -4.75 -2.52
N THR A 114 -0.78 -3.46 -2.42
CA THR A 114 -1.05 -2.62 -3.61
C THR A 114 0.17 -2.39 -4.49
N LYS A 115 1.38 -2.75 -4.05
CA LYS A 115 2.60 -2.79 -4.88
C LYS A 115 2.45 -3.71 -6.10
N ALA A 116 1.75 -4.84 -5.94
CA ALA A 116 1.49 -5.81 -7.00
C ALA A 116 0.51 -5.31 -8.07
N ALA A 117 -0.35 -4.34 -7.73
CA ALA A 117 -1.26 -3.75 -8.71
C ALA A 117 -0.51 -2.91 -9.77
N PHE A 118 0.72 -2.47 -9.48
CA PHE A 118 1.53 -1.66 -10.40
C PHE A 118 2.67 -2.36 -11.07
N ASN A 119 3.18 -3.37 -10.40
CA ASN A 119 4.23 -4.20 -10.92
C ASN A 119 3.64 -5.61 -10.91
N PRO A 120 2.63 -5.92 -11.76
CA PRO A 120 2.02 -7.23 -11.75
C PRO A 120 3.11 -8.29 -11.89
N LEU A 121 3.02 -9.33 -11.06
CA LEU A 121 3.97 -10.41 -11.17
C LEU A 121 3.83 -11.07 -12.55
N PRO A 122 4.95 -11.36 -13.21
CA PRO A 122 4.92 -12.16 -14.43
C PRO A 122 4.31 -13.53 -14.19
N ALA A 123 3.86 -14.20 -15.25
CA ALA A 123 3.20 -15.50 -15.16
C ALA A 123 4.14 -16.63 -14.65
N ASP A 124 5.45 -16.40 -14.61
CA ASP A 124 6.43 -17.30 -13.99
C ASP A 124 6.65 -17.00 -12.49
N ALA A 125 5.95 -16.00 -11.93
CA ALA A 125 6.07 -15.54 -10.56
C ALA A 125 7.51 -15.13 -10.14
N ILE A 126 8.34 -14.69 -11.08
CA ILE A 126 9.69 -14.21 -10.80
C ILE A 126 9.66 -12.80 -10.18
N TYR A 127 10.35 -12.64 -9.04
CA TYR A 127 10.54 -11.36 -8.36
C TYR A 127 11.68 -10.57 -8.99
N SER A 128 11.43 -9.88 -10.09
CA SER A 128 12.45 -9.10 -10.82
C SER A 128 12.47 -7.61 -10.48
N ASN A 129 11.50 -7.11 -9.73
CA ASN A 129 11.31 -5.69 -9.45
C ASN A 129 11.31 -5.42 -7.95
N GLN A 130 12.36 -4.76 -7.44
CA GLN A 130 12.50 -4.48 -6.01
C GLN A 130 11.36 -3.63 -5.41
N ASN A 131 10.61 -2.87 -6.22
CA ASN A 131 9.43 -2.15 -5.73
C ASN A 131 8.30 -3.08 -5.27
N LEU A 132 8.40 -4.38 -5.54
CA LEU A 132 7.51 -5.42 -5.03
C LEU A 132 7.95 -5.99 -3.69
N GLU A 133 9.06 -5.57 -3.10
CA GLU A 133 9.66 -6.23 -1.92
C GLU A 133 8.65 -6.54 -0.82
N SER A 134 7.82 -5.57 -0.43
CA SER A 134 6.84 -5.79 0.63
C SER A 134 5.75 -6.78 0.24
N PHE A 135 5.30 -6.78 -1.02
CA PHE A 135 4.40 -7.81 -1.53
C PHE A 135 5.10 -9.18 -1.58
N ALA A 136 6.33 -9.22 -2.10
CA ALA A 136 7.13 -10.42 -2.25
C ALA A 136 7.34 -11.13 -0.90
N ASN A 137 7.65 -10.38 0.15
CA ASN A 137 7.77 -10.91 1.51
C ASN A 137 6.46 -11.55 1.99
N MET A 138 5.30 -10.94 1.70
CA MET A 138 3.99 -11.49 2.10
C MET A 138 3.66 -12.82 1.41
N ILE A 139 4.03 -12.97 0.13
CA ILE A 139 3.59 -14.08 -0.72
C ILE A 139 4.68 -15.12 -1.01
N TYR A 140 5.84 -15.02 -0.36
CA TYR A 140 6.91 -16.00 -0.57
C TYR A 140 6.51 -17.37 -0.02
N TYR A 141 6.41 -18.38 -0.87
CA TYR A 141 5.82 -19.67 -0.50
C TYR A 141 6.62 -20.44 0.56
N LYS A 142 7.96 -20.26 0.58
CA LYS A 142 8.84 -20.90 1.57
C LYS A 142 8.71 -20.28 2.97
N SER A 143 8.06 -19.12 3.09
CA SER A 143 7.75 -18.58 4.41
C SER A 143 6.55 -19.28 5.03
N THR A 144 6.77 -19.83 6.23
CA THR A 144 5.75 -20.56 7.01
C THR A 144 5.55 -19.96 8.39
N LYS A 145 6.49 -19.13 8.85
CA LYS A 145 6.43 -18.43 10.12
C LYS A 145 6.51 -16.93 9.93
N VAL A 146 5.78 -16.21 10.77
CA VAL A 146 5.78 -14.75 10.83
C VAL A 146 5.75 -14.29 12.28
N GLY A 147 6.32 -13.13 12.56
CA GLY A 147 6.10 -12.40 13.80
C GLY A 147 5.64 -10.99 13.48
N CYS A 148 4.49 -10.57 13.99
CA CYS A 148 3.98 -9.23 13.75
C CYS A 148 3.75 -8.47 15.06
N ALA A 149 4.00 -7.17 15.03
CA ALA A 149 3.78 -6.28 16.15
C ALA A 149 3.24 -4.93 15.67
N TYR A 150 2.31 -4.38 16.45
CA TYR A 150 1.82 -3.01 16.32
C TYR A 150 2.33 -2.17 17.49
N GLN A 151 2.68 -0.92 17.24
CA GLN A 151 3.01 0.04 18.28
C GLN A 151 2.44 1.42 17.96
N SER A 152 2.00 2.12 19.01
CA SER A 152 1.74 3.56 18.98
C SER A 152 2.87 4.27 19.73
N CYS A 153 3.58 5.15 19.05
CA CYS A 153 4.72 5.88 19.59
C CYS A 153 4.36 7.35 19.79
N ASN A 154 4.66 7.87 20.97
CA ASN A 154 4.56 9.30 21.27
C ASN A 154 5.61 10.08 20.46
N ALA A 155 5.37 11.38 20.27
CA ALA A 155 6.33 12.26 19.65
C ALA A 155 7.63 12.31 20.46
N LEU A 156 8.76 12.17 19.77
CA LEU A 156 10.11 12.22 20.33
C LEU A 156 10.95 13.09 19.39
N PRO A 157 11.19 14.38 19.70
CA PRO A 157 11.91 15.29 18.81
C PRO A 157 13.22 14.67 18.27
N PRO A 158 13.49 14.72 16.94
CA PRO A 158 12.77 15.44 15.88
C PRO A 158 11.57 14.68 15.27
N TYR A 159 11.19 13.53 15.82
CA TYR A 159 10.19 12.62 15.25
C TYR A 159 8.77 12.90 15.78
N PRO A 160 7.76 13.00 14.90
CA PRO A 160 6.36 13.13 15.29
C PRO A 160 5.82 11.84 15.91
N ALA A 161 4.65 11.94 16.56
CA ALA A 161 3.92 10.77 17.03
C ALA A 161 3.49 9.91 15.84
N ALA A 162 3.62 8.59 15.98
CA ALA A 162 3.41 7.62 14.91
C ALA A 162 2.71 6.37 15.43
N GLN A 163 2.15 5.59 14.52
CA GLN A 163 1.62 4.26 14.70
C GLN A 163 2.26 3.37 13.64
N SER A 164 2.79 2.22 14.01
CA SER A 164 3.52 1.38 13.07
C SER A 164 3.15 -0.08 13.24
N VAL A 165 3.26 -0.81 12.13
CA VAL A 165 3.12 -2.27 12.07
C VAL A 165 4.39 -2.81 11.43
N VAL A 166 4.99 -3.80 12.08
CA VAL A 166 6.09 -4.58 11.54
C VAL A 166 5.69 -6.04 11.48
N CYS A 167 6.00 -6.71 10.38
CA CYS A 167 5.94 -8.17 10.26
C CYS A 167 7.30 -8.69 9.79
N VAL A 168 7.89 -9.62 10.54
CA VAL A 168 9.14 -10.31 10.22
C VAL A 168 8.79 -11.72 9.76
N PHE A 169 9.29 -12.12 8.59
CA PHE A 169 9.06 -13.43 7.99
C PHE A 169 10.34 -14.27 8.14
N ASP A 170 10.17 -15.56 8.42
CA ASP A 170 11.29 -16.52 8.59
C ASP A 170 12.25 -16.61 7.39
N ASN A 171 11.80 -16.25 6.19
CA ASN A 171 12.58 -16.32 4.97
C ASN A 171 12.57 -14.99 4.21
N LYS A 172 13.59 -14.80 3.38
CA LYS A 172 13.73 -13.66 2.47
C LYS A 172 13.71 -14.13 1.02
N PRO A 173 12.78 -13.64 0.18
CA PRO A 173 12.83 -13.90 -1.25
C PRO A 173 14.06 -13.24 -1.87
N ALA A 174 14.74 -13.95 -2.77
CA ALA A 174 15.84 -13.40 -3.55
C ALA A 174 15.33 -12.70 -4.80
N LEU A 175 15.93 -11.56 -5.15
CA LEU A 175 15.66 -10.88 -6.41
C LEU A 175 16.05 -11.78 -7.59
N ASN A 176 15.21 -11.79 -8.63
CA ASN A 176 15.24 -12.66 -9.80
C ASN A 176 14.98 -14.14 -9.51
N SER A 177 14.45 -14.48 -8.33
CA SER A 177 13.97 -15.82 -8.01
C SER A 177 12.45 -15.88 -8.00
N GLN A 178 11.93 -17.10 -8.15
CA GLN A 178 10.51 -17.37 -8.12
C GLN A 178 9.95 -17.22 -6.69
N LEU A 179 8.83 -16.50 -6.55
CA LEU A 179 8.16 -16.31 -5.26
C LEU A 179 7.31 -17.50 -4.84
N TYR A 180 6.79 -18.24 -5.81
CA TYR A 180 6.02 -19.46 -5.62
C TYR A 180 5.99 -20.28 -6.91
N PRO A 181 5.90 -21.61 -6.84
CA PRO A 181 5.65 -22.46 -8.00
C PRO A 181 4.29 -22.10 -8.64
N PRO A 182 4.23 -21.64 -9.90
CA PRO A 182 3.00 -21.21 -10.53
C PRO A 182 2.16 -22.43 -10.88
N GLY A 183 0.87 -22.36 -10.57
CA GLY A 183 -0.11 -23.42 -10.84
C GLY A 183 -1.25 -22.92 -11.70
N THR A 184 -1.92 -23.85 -12.38
CA THR A 184 -3.12 -23.58 -13.20
C THR A 184 -4.43 -23.64 -12.38
N GLY A 185 -4.37 -24.08 -11.12
CA GLY A 185 -5.54 -24.23 -10.25
C GLY A 185 -6.06 -22.90 -9.71
N THR A 186 -7.37 -22.70 -9.76
CA THR A 186 -8.07 -21.53 -9.17
C THR A 186 -8.58 -21.81 -7.76
N THR A 187 -8.41 -23.03 -7.25
CA THR A 187 -8.88 -23.47 -5.93
C THR A 187 -7.78 -23.49 -4.86
N GLY A 188 -6.52 -23.27 -5.25
CA GLY A 188 -5.36 -23.44 -4.37
C GLY A 188 -4.87 -24.88 -4.35
N CYS A 189 -4.38 -25.35 -3.20
CA CYS A 189 -3.75 -26.67 -3.04
C CYS A 189 -4.71 -27.88 -3.03
N THR A 190 -4.10 -29.06 -3.07
CA THR A 190 -4.61 -30.35 -2.56
C THR A 190 -3.56 -30.97 -1.63
N ASP A 191 -3.92 -32.01 -0.83
CA ASP A 191 -2.95 -32.68 0.05
C ASP A 191 -1.70 -33.20 -0.70
N PRO A 192 -1.83 -33.85 -1.88
CA PRO A 192 -0.66 -34.21 -2.69
C PRO A 192 0.21 -33.01 -3.09
N ASP A 193 -0.39 -31.88 -3.47
CA ASP A 193 0.38 -30.69 -3.85
C ASP A 193 1.25 -30.18 -2.70
N CYS A 194 0.68 -30.15 -1.49
CA CYS A 194 1.37 -29.73 -0.29
C CYS A 194 2.45 -30.73 0.14
N ALA A 195 2.14 -32.03 0.14
CA ALA A 195 3.08 -33.09 0.49
C ALA A 195 4.28 -33.14 -0.47
N ASN A 196 4.07 -32.80 -1.75
CA ASN A 196 5.14 -32.68 -2.75
C ASN A 196 6.06 -31.48 -2.48
N ALA A 197 5.53 -30.38 -1.94
CA ALA A 197 6.32 -29.20 -1.60
C ALA A 197 7.05 -29.35 -0.26
N LEU A 198 6.40 -29.99 0.71
CA LEU A 198 6.93 -30.25 2.04
C LEU A 198 6.30 -31.53 2.62
N THR A 199 7.12 -32.54 2.86
CA THR A 199 6.66 -33.85 3.36
C THR A 199 5.81 -33.70 4.62
N GLY A 200 4.60 -34.26 4.60
CA GLY A 200 3.65 -34.23 5.71
C GLY A 200 2.78 -32.96 5.77
N ALA A 201 2.96 -32.01 4.86
CA ALA A 201 2.05 -30.86 4.76
C ALA A 201 0.68 -31.27 4.20
N THR A 202 -0.36 -30.57 4.65
CA THR A 202 -1.76 -30.81 4.26
C THR A 202 -2.39 -29.54 3.69
N CYS A 203 -3.44 -29.69 2.91
CA CYS A 203 -4.16 -28.58 2.31
C CYS A 203 -5.34 -28.13 3.16
N GLN A 204 -5.43 -26.82 3.40
CA GLN A 204 -6.52 -26.20 4.15
C GLN A 204 -7.68 -25.88 3.20
N THR A 205 -8.73 -26.71 3.19
CA THR A 205 -9.86 -26.58 2.26
C THR A 205 -11.04 -25.76 2.82
N ALA A 206 -11.08 -25.55 4.13
CA ALA A 206 -12.15 -24.80 4.79
C ALA A 206 -12.20 -23.35 4.31
N ALA A 207 -13.41 -22.82 4.12
CA ALA A 207 -13.61 -21.41 3.79
C ALA A 207 -13.08 -20.52 4.92
N GLY A 208 -12.26 -19.54 4.55
CA GLY A 208 -11.59 -18.66 5.51
C GLY A 208 -10.32 -18.05 4.92
N ASN A 209 -9.53 -17.43 5.78
CA ASN A 209 -8.29 -16.75 5.40
C ASN A 209 -7.15 -17.70 5.01
N THR A 210 -7.28 -19.01 5.24
CA THR A 210 -6.29 -20.01 4.84
C THR A 210 -6.76 -20.94 3.71
N GLN A 211 -7.93 -20.67 3.12
CA GLN A 211 -8.49 -21.54 2.09
C GLN A 211 -7.53 -21.71 0.90
N GLY A 212 -7.23 -22.96 0.55
CA GLY A 212 -6.32 -23.29 -0.55
C GLY A 212 -4.84 -23.11 -0.23
N LEU A 213 -4.46 -22.94 1.04
CA LEU A 213 -3.08 -22.89 1.51
C LEU A 213 -2.62 -24.23 2.11
N CYS A 214 -1.33 -24.51 1.96
CA CYS A 214 -0.66 -25.63 2.61
C CYS A 214 -0.32 -25.30 4.07
N SER A 215 -0.61 -26.20 5.00
CA SER A 215 -0.18 -26.13 6.39
C SER A 215 1.00 -27.07 6.60
N PRO A 216 2.16 -26.59 7.09
CA PRO A 216 3.29 -27.45 7.39
C PRO A 216 3.02 -28.29 8.65
N GLN A 217 3.63 -29.47 8.74
CA GLN A 217 3.74 -30.17 10.03
C GLN A 217 4.76 -29.44 10.92
N ALA A 218 4.54 -29.46 12.24
CA ALA A 218 5.49 -28.89 13.20
C ALA A 218 6.91 -29.46 12.99
N GLY A 219 7.90 -28.58 12.87
CA GLY A 219 9.31 -28.93 12.68
C GLY A 219 9.71 -29.31 11.25
N ALA A 220 8.79 -29.23 10.27
CA ALA A 220 9.12 -29.44 8.87
C ALA A 220 9.95 -28.27 8.31
N ALA A 221 10.94 -28.58 7.47
CA ALA A 221 11.78 -27.60 6.79
C ALA A 221 11.81 -27.90 5.30
N PHE A 222 11.81 -26.86 4.46
CA PHE A 222 11.96 -27.03 3.02
C PHE A 222 13.30 -27.71 2.70
N PRO A 223 13.35 -28.56 1.67
CA PRO A 223 14.62 -29.04 1.14
C PRO A 223 15.52 -27.86 0.85
N THR A 224 16.75 -27.87 1.35
CA THR A 224 17.75 -26.90 0.95
C THR A 224 18.05 -27.10 -0.53
N ASP A 225 18.02 -26.02 -1.31
CA ASP A 225 18.47 -26.04 -2.70
C ASP A 225 20.00 -26.27 -2.71
N THR A 226 20.43 -27.52 -2.56
CA THR A 226 21.78 -27.92 -2.90
C THR A 226 21.85 -27.99 -4.41
N THR A 227 22.25 -26.89 -5.06
CA THR A 227 22.52 -26.85 -6.51
C THR A 227 23.48 -27.98 -6.87
N PRO A 228 23.06 -29.05 -7.57
CA PRO A 228 24.00 -30.03 -8.09
C PRO A 228 24.63 -29.41 -9.34
N ALA A 229 25.95 -29.49 -9.43
CA ALA A 229 26.70 -29.08 -10.61
C ALA A 229 26.08 -29.74 -11.86
N ALA A 230 25.67 -28.91 -12.82
CA ALA A 230 25.05 -29.34 -14.05
C ALA A 230 25.99 -30.29 -14.82
N THR A 231 25.58 -31.55 -14.97
CA THR A 231 26.10 -32.43 -16.00
C THR A 231 25.12 -32.37 -17.17
N THR A 232 25.53 -31.71 -18.24
CA THR A 232 24.75 -31.56 -19.47
C THR A 232 24.67 -32.89 -20.21
N THR A 233 23.47 -33.40 -20.47
CA THR A 233 23.21 -34.22 -21.66
C THR A 233 21.83 -33.89 -22.21
N ALA A 234 21.83 -33.41 -23.44
CA ALA A 234 20.67 -33.00 -24.21
C ALA A 234 19.87 -34.20 -24.72
N ALA A 235 18.55 -34.07 -24.77
CA ALA A 235 17.72 -34.75 -25.77
C ALA A 235 16.45 -33.92 -26.05
N ALA A 236 16.23 -33.68 -27.33
CA ALA A 236 15.19 -32.86 -27.93
C ALA A 236 13.86 -33.60 -28.10
N THR A 237 12.80 -32.83 -28.44
CA THR A 237 11.53 -33.13 -29.20
C THR A 237 10.27 -32.75 -28.42
N THR A 238 9.15 -32.31 -28.97
CA THR A 238 8.71 -31.72 -30.26
C THR A 238 7.35 -31.10 -29.96
N ALA A 239 7.03 -29.95 -30.56
CA ALA A 239 5.76 -29.26 -30.43
C ALA A 239 4.61 -30.02 -31.12
N ALA A 240 3.42 -29.97 -30.53
CA ALA A 240 2.18 -30.31 -31.23
C ALA A 240 1.05 -29.37 -30.81
N THR A 241 0.56 -28.65 -31.81
CA THR A 241 -0.58 -27.73 -31.85
C THR A 241 -1.88 -28.51 -32.01
N THR A 242 -2.98 -28.11 -31.35
CA THR A 242 -4.38 -28.27 -31.84
C THR A 242 -5.26 -27.27 -31.08
N THR A 243 -5.76 -26.21 -31.72
CA THR A 243 -7.02 -26.04 -32.48
C THR A 243 -8.28 -26.01 -31.61
N ALA A 244 -8.86 -24.81 -31.56
CA ALA A 244 -10.13 -24.45 -30.94
C ALA A 244 -11.35 -24.95 -31.75
N ALA A 245 -12.46 -25.17 -31.05
CA ALA A 245 -13.79 -25.18 -31.66
C ALA A 245 -14.80 -24.52 -30.71
N THR A 246 -15.23 -23.33 -31.11
CA THR A 246 -16.30 -22.51 -30.55
C THR A 246 -17.64 -22.97 -31.13
N THR A 247 -18.71 -22.98 -30.34
CA THR A 247 -20.09 -22.85 -30.84
C THR A 247 -20.91 -22.04 -29.83
N ALA A 248 -21.75 -21.15 -30.37
CA ALA A 248 -22.44 -20.09 -29.66
C ALA A 248 -23.97 -20.25 -29.73
N GLY A 249 -24.64 -19.80 -28.66
CA GLY A 249 -26.00 -19.21 -28.65
C GLY A 249 -27.20 -20.17 -28.71
N PRO A 250 -28.43 -19.71 -28.33
CA PRO A 250 -28.84 -18.31 -28.18
C PRO A 250 -29.61 -17.94 -26.87
N THR A 251 -29.76 -16.62 -26.75
CA THR A 251 -30.56 -15.73 -25.90
C THR A 251 -32.05 -16.06 -25.68
N THR A 252 -32.61 -15.58 -24.56
CA THR A 252 -33.73 -14.61 -24.53
C THR A 252 -33.81 -13.87 -23.20
N ALA A 253 -34.10 -12.57 -23.30
CA ALA A 253 -34.32 -11.60 -22.23
C ALA A 253 -35.77 -11.64 -21.72
N ASP A 254 -36.00 -11.18 -20.49
CA ASP A 254 -37.30 -10.60 -20.13
C ASP A 254 -37.10 -9.40 -19.20
N THR A 255 -37.85 -8.34 -19.50
CA THR A 255 -37.79 -7.01 -18.89
C THR A 255 -39.21 -6.65 -18.47
N THR A 256 -39.43 -6.36 -17.19
CA THR A 256 -40.68 -5.74 -16.73
C THR A 256 -40.39 -4.57 -15.80
N THR A 257 -40.82 -3.40 -16.27
CA THR A 257 -40.88 -2.11 -15.59
C THR A 257 -42.15 -2.01 -14.76
N ALA A 258 -42.09 -1.41 -13.56
CA ALA A 258 -43.26 -0.80 -12.92
C ALA A 258 -42.84 0.36 -12.01
N ALA A 259 -43.45 1.52 -12.23
CA ALA A 259 -43.23 2.80 -11.57
C ALA A 259 -44.01 2.91 -10.25
N ALA A 260 -43.34 3.40 -9.20
CA ALA A 260 -43.55 4.68 -8.50
C ALA A 260 -44.86 4.88 -7.71
N THR A 261 -44.72 5.10 -6.40
CA THR A 261 -45.55 6.07 -5.65
C THR A 261 -44.75 6.65 -4.48
N THR A 262 -44.83 7.97 -4.36
CA THR A 262 -44.09 8.89 -3.50
C THR A 262 -44.60 8.92 -2.06
N THR A 263 -43.68 9.05 -1.09
CA THR A 263 -43.98 9.70 0.20
C THR A 263 -42.71 10.36 0.74
N THR A 264 -42.81 11.66 1.02
CA THR A 264 -41.72 12.57 1.33
C THR A 264 -41.21 12.39 2.76
N ALA A 265 -39.93 12.06 2.92
CA ALA A 265 -39.19 12.16 4.17
C ALA A 265 -37.80 12.79 3.90
N ALA A 266 -37.34 13.62 4.82
CA ALA A 266 -36.14 14.45 4.70
C ALA A 266 -34.88 13.66 4.26
N PRO A 267 -34.01 14.19 3.38
CA PRO A 267 -32.91 13.42 2.86
C PRO A 267 -31.76 13.40 3.88
N THR A 268 -31.65 12.30 4.63
CA THR A 268 -30.35 11.77 5.02
C THR A 268 -29.63 11.35 3.74
N THR A 269 -28.76 12.22 3.22
CA THR A 269 -27.97 11.95 2.00
C THR A 269 -26.93 10.87 2.29
N THR A 270 -27.29 9.62 2.03
CA THR A 270 -26.33 8.53 1.86
C THR A 270 -25.54 8.82 0.57
N GLU A 271 -24.32 9.35 0.69
CA GLU A 271 -23.44 9.55 -0.45
C GLU A 271 -23.05 8.19 -1.08
N SER A 272 -23.80 7.74 -2.07
CA SER A 272 -23.40 6.70 -3.01
C SER A 272 -22.52 7.30 -4.13
N GLY A 273 -21.49 8.07 -3.77
CA GLY A 273 -20.48 8.54 -4.73
C GLY A 273 -19.38 7.49 -4.93
N LEU A 274 -18.86 7.35 -6.17
CA LEU A 274 -17.74 6.44 -6.49
C LEU A 274 -16.55 6.67 -5.54
N MET A 275 -16.31 7.94 -5.20
CA MET A 275 -15.42 8.38 -4.12
C MET A 275 -16.20 8.46 -2.81
N THR A 276 -16.23 7.38 -2.03
CA THR A 276 -16.86 7.39 -0.70
C THR A 276 -16.05 8.21 0.31
N GLN A 277 -16.65 8.60 1.43
CA GLN A 277 -15.93 9.32 2.48
C GLN A 277 -14.69 8.56 2.98
N THR A 278 -14.79 7.24 3.12
CA THR A 278 -13.66 6.36 3.46
C THR A 278 -12.50 6.50 2.47
N ILE A 279 -12.78 6.59 1.16
CA ILE A 279 -11.75 6.78 0.14
C ILE A 279 -11.13 8.17 0.26
N ARG A 280 -11.95 9.22 0.48
CA ARG A 280 -11.47 10.60 0.64
C ARG A 280 -10.54 10.77 1.83
N ASP A 281 -10.96 10.25 2.98
CA ASP A 281 -10.18 10.29 4.21
C ASP A 281 -8.86 9.55 4.01
N ARG A 282 -8.92 8.35 3.40
CA ARG A 282 -7.72 7.54 3.19
C ARG A 282 -6.73 8.16 2.21
N VAL A 283 -7.20 8.72 1.08
CA VAL A 283 -6.29 9.36 0.12
C VAL A 283 -5.66 10.63 0.70
N LEU A 284 -6.42 11.41 1.49
CA LEU A 284 -5.89 12.58 2.20
C LEU A 284 -4.83 12.17 3.23
N GLU A 285 -5.12 11.14 4.02
CA GLU A 285 -4.22 10.59 5.03
C GLU A 285 -2.90 10.15 4.38
N ILE A 286 -2.97 9.37 3.29
CA ILE A 286 -1.80 8.90 2.54
C ILE A 286 -0.93 10.08 2.09
N HIS A 287 -1.53 11.13 1.52
CA HIS A 287 -0.78 12.29 1.06
C HIS A 287 -0.11 13.02 2.24
N ASN A 288 -0.85 13.27 3.32
CA ASN A 288 -0.34 13.99 4.48
C ASN A 288 0.75 13.22 5.24
N ASN A 289 0.55 11.93 5.44
CA ASN A 289 1.56 11.06 6.06
C ASN A 289 2.87 11.13 5.28
N ARG A 290 2.81 10.90 3.97
CA ARG A 290 3.99 10.92 3.10
C ARG A 290 4.70 12.25 3.08
N ARG A 291 3.95 13.36 3.05
CA ARG A 291 4.50 14.72 3.17
C ARG A 291 5.19 14.93 4.51
N GLN A 292 4.68 14.35 5.58
CA GLN A 292 5.24 14.47 6.92
C GLN A 292 6.49 13.58 7.10
N LEU A 293 6.52 12.38 6.52
CA LEU A 293 7.73 11.57 6.38
C LEU A 293 8.81 12.30 5.59
N LEU A 294 8.43 12.96 4.50
CA LEU A 294 9.34 13.79 3.70
C LEU A 294 9.88 14.97 4.50
N ALA A 295 9.01 15.72 5.18
CA ALA A 295 9.38 16.86 6.00
C ALA A 295 10.42 16.51 7.07
N THR A 296 10.35 15.28 7.60
CA THR A 296 11.22 14.78 8.67
C THR A 296 12.41 13.96 8.14
N GLY A 297 12.65 13.93 6.82
CA GLY A 297 13.82 13.29 6.24
C GLY A 297 13.80 11.76 6.31
N GLN A 298 12.61 11.15 6.22
CA GLN A 298 12.41 9.70 6.27
C GLN A 298 12.12 9.07 4.89
N VAL A 299 12.31 9.82 3.80
CA VAL A 299 12.05 9.35 2.43
C VAL A 299 13.35 9.19 1.67
N VAL A 300 13.66 7.97 1.23
CA VAL A 300 14.87 7.67 0.44
C VAL A 300 14.79 8.33 -0.94
N ASN A 301 15.89 8.97 -1.33
CA ASN A 301 16.06 9.56 -2.66
C ASN A 301 16.76 8.53 -3.57
N GLY A 302 16.07 8.04 -4.59
CA GLY A 302 16.60 7.03 -5.52
C GLY A 302 17.88 7.46 -6.25
N ARG A 303 18.13 8.78 -6.37
CA ARG A 303 19.35 9.30 -7.00
C ARG A 303 20.61 9.04 -6.16
N THR A 304 20.50 9.04 -4.84
CA THR A 304 21.65 8.98 -3.93
C THR A 304 21.65 7.76 -3.02
N GLY A 305 20.52 7.06 -2.89
CA GLY A 305 20.30 6.03 -1.87
C GLY A 305 20.24 6.58 -0.44
N GLN A 306 20.36 7.91 -0.27
CA GLN A 306 20.25 8.61 1.01
C GLN A 306 18.87 9.22 1.16
N ASN A 307 18.47 9.53 2.39
CA ASN A 307 17.20 10.23 2.60
C ASN A 307 17.21 11.64 1.99
N CYS A 308 16.04 12.07 1.51
CA CYS A 308 15.78 13.44 1.14
C CYS A 308 16.04 14.37 2.35
N GLY A 309 16.53 15.59 2.09
CA GLY A 309 16.70 16.58 3.16
C GLY A 309 15.36 16.93 3.82
N THR A 310 15.38 17.28 5.10
CA THR A 310 14.18 17.71 5.84
C THR A 310 13.56 18.94 5.20
N GLY A 311 12.24 19.09 5.32
CA GLY A 311 11.47 20.17 4.68
C GLY A 311 10.90 21.16 5.69
N MET A 312 11.21 22.44 5.51
CA MET A 312 10.86 23.46 6.51
C MET A 312 9.52 24.18 6.28
N ASN A 313 8.93 24.06 5.09
CA ASN A 313 7.74 24.81 4.67
C ASN A 313 6.60 23.95 4.08
N ILE A 314 6.58 22.64 4.35
CA ILE A 314 5.64 21.71 3.72
C ILE A 314 4.27 21.82 4.40
N TYR A 315 3.24 22.26 3.67
CA TYR A 315 1.87 22.35 4.22
C TYR A 315 1.20 20.99 4.39
N GLN A 316 0.37 20.87 5.43
CA GLN A 316 -0.67 19.85 5.49
C GLN A 316 -1.74 20.13 4.43
N MET A 317 -2.12 19.10 3.69
CA MET A 317 -3.23 19.13 2.73
C MET A 317 -4.59 18.99 3.42
N LYS A 318 -5.61 19.59 2.81
CA LYS A 318 -7.03 19.42 3.12
C LYS A 318 -7.76 18.88 1.89
N TYR A 319 -8.77 18.06 2.11
CA TYR A 319 -9.62 17.58 1.02
C TYR A 319 -10.54 18.70 0.52
N ASP A 320 -10.64 18.88 -0.79
CA ASP A 320 -11.45 19.90 -1.46
C ASP A 320 -12.43 19.21 -2.43
N ARG A 321 -13.73 19.27 -2.10
CA ARG A 321 -14.80 18.65 -2.88
C ARG A 321 -14.94 19.29 -4.27
N GLY A 322 -14.56 20.55 -4.44
CA GLY A 322 -14.53 21.22 -5.74
C GLY A 322 -13.44 20.65 -6.65
N LEU A 323 -12.25 20.38 -6.10
CA LEU A 323 -11.19 19.67 -6.83
C LEU A 323 -11.59 18.23 -7.17
N GLU A 324 -12.33 17.54 -6.29
CA GLU A 324 -12.88 16.22 -6.59
C GLU A 324 -13.82 16.26 -7.80
N VAL A 325 -14.78 17.20 -7.85
CA VAL A 325 -15.68 17.34 -9.01
C VAL A 325 -14.87 17.56 -10.29
N LEU A 326 -13.86 18.42 -10.25
CA LEU A 326 -12.98 18.67 -11.39
C LEU A 326 -12.16 17.44 -11.80
N ALA A 327 -11.70 16.65 -10.85
CA ALA A 327 -10.97 15.41 -11.11
C ALA A 327 -11.89 14.31 -11.66
N GLN A 328 -13.10 14.16 -11.10
CA GLN A 328 -14.10 13.21 -11.54
C GLN A 328 -14.57 13.52 -12.96
N ASN A 329 -14.85 14.78 -13.30
CA ASN A 329 -15.21 15.20 -14.65
C ASN A 329 -14.16 14.79 -15.70
N TYR A 330 -12.87 14.76 -15.32
CA TYR A 330 -11.82 14.29 -16.21
C TYR A 330 -11.72 12.76 -16.23
N ALA A 331 -11.89 12.08 -15.09
CA ALA A 331 -11.96 10.62 -15.03
C ALA A 331 -13.13 10.06 -15.86
N ASP A 332 -14.28 10.73 -15.86
CA ASP A 332 -15.50 10.37 -16.61
C ASP A 332 -15.31 10.40 -18.12
N GLN A 333 -14.32 11.16 -18.62
CA GLN A 333 -13.94 11.19 -20.03
C GLN A 333 -13.07 9.99 -20.44
N CYS A 334 -12.70 9.12 -19.49
CA CYS A 334 -11.87 7.96 -19.71
C CYS A 334 -10.56 8.25 -20.48
N PRO A 335 -9.72 9.17 -19.97
CA PRO A 335 -8.50 9.57 -20.64
C PRO A 335 -7.54 8.39 -20.80
N THR A 336 -6.91 8.30 -21.96
CA THR A 336 -5.87 7.31 -22.27
C THR A 336 -4.46 7.81 -21.98
N ASN A 337 -4.30 9.12 -21.73
CA ASN A 337 -3.03 9.73 -21.40
C ASN A 337 -2.79 9.76 -19.89
N ALA A 338 -1.86 8.92 -19.41
CA ALA A 338 -1.48 8.87 -18.00
C ALA A 338 -0.69 10.11 -17.52
N ASN A 339 -0.25 11.01 -18.40
CA ASN A 339 0.42 12.27 -18.05
C ASN A 339 -0.57 13.40 -17.72
N GLY A 340 -1.88 13.14 -17.83
CA GLY A 340 -2.93 14.09 -17.51
C GLY A 340 -3.34 15.00 -18.67
N SER A 341 -4.31 15.85 -18.38
CA SER A 341 -4.82 16.89 -19.26
C SER A 341 -3.80 18.02 -19.45
N ALA A 342 -3.92 18.78 -20.54
CA ALA A 342 -3.04 19.90 -20.82
C ALA A 342 -3.10 20.96 -19.69
N VAL A 343 -1.96 21.46 -19.23
CA VAL A 343 -1.90 22.45 -18.14
C VAL A 343 -2.70 23.72 -18.48
N ALA A 344 -2.76 24.10 -19.76
CA ALA A 344 -3.53 25.25 -20.22
C ALA A 344 -5.04 25.17 -19.92
N THR A 345 -5.61 23.96 -19.78
CA THR A 345 -7.04 23.79 -19.43
C THR A 345 -7.29 23.83 -17.92
N ARG A 346 -6.22 23.90 -17.11
CA ARG A 346 -6.26 23.87 -15.65
C ARG A 346 -5.08 24.64 -15.03
N PRO A 347 -4.91 25.94 -15.34
CA PRO A 347 -3.71 26.69 -14.95
C PRO A 347 -3.46 26.68 -13.43
N ASP A 348 -4.50 26.68 -12.59
CA ASP A 348 -4.32 26.73 -11.15
C ASP A 348 -4.23 25.36 -10.46
N ASN A 349 -4.43 24.27 -11.21
CA ASN A 349 -4.53 22.92 -10.67
C ASN A 349 -3.44 22.00 -11.21
N GLY A 350 -2.67 21.41 -10.30
CA GLY A 350 -1.89 20.21 -10.57
C GLY A 350 -2.80 19.01 -10.82
N GLU A 351 -2.25 17.96 -11.43
CA GLU A 351 -3.00 16.75 -11.73
C GLU A 351 -2.05 15.55 -11.78
N ASN A 352 -2.44 14.46 -11.12
CA ASN A 352 -1.86 13.14 -11.32
C ASN A 352 -2.94 12.21 -11.86
N VAL A 353 -2.59 11.37 -12.83
CA VAL A 353 -3.50 10.38 -13.43
C VAL A 353 -2.90 8.99 -13.33
N LYS A 354 -3.72 8.00 -12.98
CA LYS A 354 -3.39 6.58 -13.07
C LYS A 354 -4.43 5.87 -13.91
N ILE A 355 -3.96 5.03 -14.82
CA ILE A 355 -4.77 4.07 -15.57
C ILE A 355 -4.35 2.68 -15.08
N ILE A 356 -5.29 1.93 -14.52
CA ILE A 356 -5.08 0.58 -14.01
C ILE A 356 -5.74 -0.40 -15.00
N PRO A 357 -5.03 -1.40 -15.53
CA PRO A 357 -5.55 -2.37 -16.50
C PRO A 357 -6.44 -3.43 -15.82
N SER A 358 -7.46 -2.97 -15.10
CA SER A 358 -8.49 -3.79 -14.46
C SER A 358 -9.74 -2.94 -14.30
N ASN A 359 -10.90 -3.50 -14.62
CA ASN A 359 -12.20 -2.89 -14.38
C ASN A 359 -12.94 -3.53 -13.18
N THR A 360 -12.28 -4.43 -12.46
CA THR A 360 -12.83 -5.11 -11.27
C THR A 360 -12.16 -4.68 -9.98
N VAL A 361 -10.97 -4.06 -10.03
CA VAL A 361 -10.24 -3.57 -8.84
C VAL A 361 -11.13 -2.67 -7.98
N PRO A 362 -11.36 -2.93 -6.68
CA PRO A 362 -12.18 -2.05 -5.85
C PRO A 362 -11.70 -0.59 -5.93
N PHE A 363 -12.61 0.39 -5.97
CA PHE A 363 -12.20 1.80 -6.11
C PHE A 363 -11.30 2.28 -4.96
N TYR A 364 -11.55 1.77 -3.75
CA TYR A 364 -10.68 1.98 -2.60
C TYR A 364 -9.24 1.56 -2.96
N ASP A 365 -9.04 0.30 -3.34
CA ASP A 365 -7.72 -0.20 -3.74
C ASP A 365 -7.15 0.61 -4.91
N ALA A 366 -7.95 0.95 -5.91
CA ALA A 366 -7.51 1.71 -7.08
C ALA A 366 -6.91 3.08 -6.70
N VAL A 367 -7.55 3.84 -5.81
CA VAL A 367 -7.09 5.17 -5.40
C VAL A 367 -5.86 5.10 -4.51
N LEU A 368 -5.82 4.13 -3.59
CA LEU A 368 -4.68 3.89 -2.71
C LEU A 368 -3.46 3.50 -3.51
N SER A 369 -3.68 2.55 -4.40
CA SER A 369 -2.74 2.13 -5.41
C SER A 369 -2.26 3.38 -6.16
N ALA A 370 -3.14 4.16 -6.82
CA ALA A 370 -2.71 5.29 -7.66
C ALA A 370 -1.78 6.23 -6.89
N SER A 371 -2.16 6.57 -5.65
CA SER A 371 -1.36 7.36 -4.74
C SER A 371 0.01 6.72 -4.49
N GLN A 372 0.09 5.42 -4.18
CA GLN A 372 1.35 4.69 -3.98
C GLN A 372 2.26 4.78 -5.20
N SER A 373 1.75 4.50 -6.40
CA SER A 373 2.57 4.55 -7.60
C SER A 373 3.17 5.92 -7.87
N TRP A 374 2.42 6.99 -7.62
CA TRP A 374 2.90 8.35 -7.80
C TRP A 374 3.99 8.69 -6.81
N TRP A 375 3.90 8.20 -5.57
CA TRP A 375 4.92 8.44 -4.56
C TRP A 375 6.19 7.62 -4.80
N ASP A 376 6.05 6.38 -5.26
CA ASP A 376 7.19 5.48 -5.50
C ASP A 376 8.13 5.96 -6.63
N GLU A 377 7.70 6.88 -7.48
CA GLU A 377 8.56 7.40 -8.56
C GLU A 377 9.89 7.97 -8.04
N ILE A 378 9.92 8.50 -6.81
CA ILE A 378 11.14 9.04 -6.17
C ILE A 378 12.25 8.00 -6.03
N ALA A 379 11.89 6.72 -5.91
CA ALA A 379 12.84 5.63 -5.68
C ALA A 379 13.66 5.28 -6.94
N ILE A 380 13.21 5.68 -8.13
CA ILE A 380 13.88 5.30 -9.39
C ILE A 380 15.01 6.28 -9.71
N ASN A 381 14.66 7.50 -10.12
CA ASN A 381 15.64 8.48 -10.60
C ASN A 381 15.85 9.66 -9.64
N GLY A 382 15.12 9.69 -8.53
CA GLY A 382 15.26 10.69 -7.50
C GLY A 382 15.12 12.15 -7.96
N VAL A 383 15.52 13.05 -7.07
CA VAL A 383 15.58 14.51 -7.30
C VAL A 383 16.92 15.08 -6.84
N ASN A 384 17.26 16.31 -7.23
CA ASN A 384 18.46 16.97 -6.75
C ASN A 384 18.36 17.32 -5.25
N HIS A 385 19.51 17.42 -4.57
CA HIS A 385 19.59 17.68 -3.13
C HIS A 385 19.02 19.05 -2.72
N GLN A 386 18.95 20.01 -3.64
CA GLN A 386 18.35 21.33 -3.40
C GLN A 386 16.82 21.31 -3.49
N MET A 387 16.22 20.17 -3.87
CA MET A 387 14.78 20.01 -4.08
C MET A 387 14.21 21.01 -5.11
N ARG A 388 15.00 21.36 -6.13
CA ARG A 388 14.59 22.27 -7.21
C ARG A 388 13.91 21.52 -8.36
N PHE A 389 12.78 22.00 -8.85
CA PHE A 389 12.12 21.45 -10.03
C PHE A 389 12.67 22.12 -11.29
N THR A 390 13.63 21.46 -11.95
CA THR A 390 14.30 22.00 -13.13
C THR A 390 13.66 21.48 -14.43
N ASP A 391 13.91 22.17 -15.54
CA ASP A 391 13.50 21.70 -16.87
C ASP A 391 14.07 20.30 -17.19
N PHE A 392 15.32 20.05 -16.82
CA PHE A 392 15.93 18.71 -16.90
C PHE A 392 15.16 17.66 -16.09
N LEU A 393 14.69 18.01 -14.87
CA LEU A 393 13.89 17.08 -14.08
C LEU A 393 12.54 16.82 -14.74
N GLN A 394 11.92 17.84 -15.34
CA GLN A 394 10.63 17.71 -16.02
C GLN A 394 10.68 16.78 -17.24
N THR A 395 11.79 16.80 -17.98
CA THR A 395 11.91 16.15 -19.29
C THR A 395 12.66 14.83 -19.28
N LYS A 396 13.39 14.49 -18.21
CA LYS A 396 14.14 13.23 -18.15
C LYS A 396 13.22 11.99 -18.17
N PRO A 397 13.65 10.87 -18.77
CA PRO A 397 12.92 9.60 -18.67
C PRO A 397 12.71 9.17 -17.21
N LEU A 398 11.52 8.64 -16.91
CA LEU A 398 11.13 8.18 -15.56
C LEU A 398 11.38 9.25 -14.48
N ALA A 399 11.11 10.51 -14.81
CA ALA A 399 11.13 11.59 -13.84
C ALA A 399 10.02 11.41 -12.79
N PRO A 400 10.28 11.73 -11.52
CA PRO A 400 9.30 11.61 -10.43
C PRO A 400 8.26 12.75 -10.42
N ILE A 401 7.63 13.05 -11.57
CA ILE A 401 6.75 14.21 -11.77
C ILE A 401 5.49 14.14 -10.89
N ARG A 402 4.97 12.94 -10.65
CA ARG A 402 3.77 12.74 -9.84
C ARG A 402 4.11 12.80 -8.36
N TRP A 403 5.28 12.27 -7.99
CA TRP A 403 5.84 12.44 -6.65
C TRP A 403 6.07 13.93 -6.34
N THR A 404 6.67 14.71 -7.25
CA THR A 404 6.94 16.13 -7.00
C THR A 404 5.66 16.91 -6.75
N GLN A 405 4.56 16.58 -7.43
CA GLN A 405 3.25 17.19 -7.17
C GLN A 405 2.70 16.81 -5.79
N MET A 406 2.82 15.54 -5.37
CA MET A 406 2.42 15.12 -4.02
C MET A 406 3.28 15.78 -2.92
N ALA A 407 4.57 15.96 -3.19
CA ALA A 407 5.57 16.54 -2.30
C ALA A 407 5.55 18.07 -2.27
N TRP A 408 4.87 18.74 -3.21
CA TRP A 408 4.96 20.17 -3.41
C TRP A 408 4.53 20.98 -2.18
N ALA A 409 5.45 21.71 -1.57
CA ALA A 409 5.28 22.34 -0.26
C ALA A 409 4.06 23.25 -0.19
N THR A 410 3.85 24.07 -1.22
CA THR A 410 2.77 25.08 -1.25
C THR A 410 1.41 24.52 -1.69
N THR A 411 1.35 23.29 -2.20
CA THR A 411 0.08 22.61 -2.52
C THR A 411 -0.55 22.11 -1.23
N TYR A 412 -1.77 22.56 -0.92
CA TYR A 412 -2.47 22.21 0.31
C TYR A 412 -3.94 21.79 0.11
N ARG A 413 -4.43 21.71 -1.14
CA ARG A 413 -5.77 21.21 -1.45
C ARG A 413 -5.66 20.01 -2.39
N LEU A 414 -6.45 18.98 -2.09
CA LEU A 414 -6.48 17.72 -2.80
C LEU A 414 -7.93 17.32 -3.08
N GLY A 415 -8.24 16.89 -4.29
CA GLY A 415 -9.50 16.21 -4.60
C GLY A 415 -9.29 15.19 -5.69
N CYS A 416 -9.94 14.03 -5.60
CA CYS A 416 -9.71 12.92 -6.52
C CYS A 416 -11.01 12.35 -7.06
N GLY A 417 -10.99 11.84 -8.29
CA GLY A 417 -12.08 11.11 -8.92
C GLY A 417 -11.61 9.75 -9.44
N VAL A 418 -12.55 8.82 -9.59
CA VAL A 418 -12.29 7.46 -10.05
C VAL A 418 -13.41 6.99 -10.98
N GLN A 419 -13.06 6.29 -12.06
CA GLN A 419 -14.05 5.81 -13.03
C GLN A 419 -13.65 4.47 -13.67
N ARG A 420 -14.65 3.64 -14.00
CA ARG A 420 -14.48 2.45 -14.85
C ARG A 420 -14.51 2.85 -16.32
N CYS A 421 -13.49 2.45 -17.07
CA CYS A 421 -13.26 2.84 -18.45
C CYS A 421 -12.96 1.61 -19.31
N GLY A 422 -14.02 0.87 -19.68
CA GLY A 422 -13.90 -0.39 -20.41
C GLY A 422 -13.17 -1.45 -19.58
N GLY A 423 -12.02 -1.91 -20.07
CA GLY A 423 -11.14 -2.85 -19.35
C GLY A 423 -10.27 -2.20 -18.26
N ASN A 424 -10.32 -0.87 -18.13
CA ASN A 424 -9.45 -0.11 -17.22
C ASN A 424 -10.24 0.54 -16.08
N THR A 425 -9.51 0.96 -15.04
CA THR A 425 -9.98 1.91 -14.03
C THR A 425 -9.07 3.12 -14.02
N VAL A 426 -9.65 4.30 -14.16
CA VAL A 426 -8.92 5.57 -14.19
C VAL A 426 -9.08 6.27 -12.84
N VAL A 427 -7.97 6.71 -12.27
CA VAL A 427 -7.92 7.56 -11.07
C VAL A 427 -7.27 8.88 -11.43
N VAL A 428 -7.90 9.99 -11.05
CA VAL A 428 -7.38 11.35 -11.24
C VAL A 428 -7.35 12.03 -9.87
N CYS A 429 -6.24 12.64 -9.49
CA CYS A 429 -6.20 13.59 -8.36
C CYS A 429 -5.79 14.96 -8.86
N ARG A 430 -6.47 16.00 -8.39
CA ARG A 430 -6.15 17.40 -8.63
C ARG A 430 -5.66 18.09 -7.37
N TYR A 431 -4.76 19.04 -7.57
CA TYR A 431 -3.95 19.65 -6.53
C TYR A 431 -3.97 21.17 -6.66
N ALA A 432 -4.23 21.89 -5.56
CA ALA A 432 -4.20 23.36 -5.60
C ALA A 432 -3.50 23.98 -4.38
N PRO A 433 -2.73 25.07 -4.55
CA PRO A 433 -2.21 25.58 -5.83
C PRO A 433 -1.38 24.53 -6.59
N ARG A 434 -1.28 24.69 -7.91
CA ARG A 434 -0.51 23.82 -8.80
C ARG A 434 0.97 23.76 -8.38
N GLY A 435 1.54 22.55 -8.40
CA GLY A 435 2.97 22.32 -8.23
C GLY A 435 3.72 22.20 -9.57
N ASN A 436 4.91 21.59 -9.55
CA ASN A 436 5.69 21.30 -10.75
C ASN A 436 5.95 22.53 -11.65
N ILE A 437 6.20 23.68 -11.01
CA ILE A 437 6.55 24.91 -11.71
C ILE A 437 8.06 24.93 -11.91
N VAL A 438 8.50 25.02 -13.16
CA VAL A 438 9.92 25.07 -13.53
C VAL A 438 10.63 26.20 -12.77
N ASP A 439 11.85 25.89 -12.35
CA ASP A 439 12.77 26.74 -11.58
C ASP A 439 12.37 27.03 -10.13
N GLN A 440 11.20 26.56 -9.67
CA GLN A 440 10.80 26.64 -8.27
C GLN A 440 11.30 25.44 -7.45
N TYR A 441 11.22 25.59 -6.12
CA TYR A 441 11.52 24.52 -5.18
C TYR A 441 10.28 23.66 -4.91
N ILE A 442 10.45 22.34 -4.98
CA ILE A 442 9.44 21.36 -4.54
C ILE A 442 9.13 21.63 -3.07
N TYR A 443 10.17 21.82 -2.25
CA TYR A 443 10.10 22.35 -0.90
C TYR A 443 11.44 22.99 -0.51
N LYS A 444 11.45 23.82 0.54
CA LYS A 444 12.69 24.40 1.07
C LYS A 444 13.33 23.41 2.03
N VAL A 445 14.58 23.04 1.77
CA VAL A 445 15.36 22.16 2.65
C VAL A 445 15.73 22.93 3.92
N GLY A 446 15.45 22.35 5.09
CA GLY A 446 15.74 22.95 6.39
C GLY A 446 15.02 22.23 7.53
N ALA A 447 15.21 22.70 8.76
CA ALA A 447 14.57 22.10 9.93
C ALA A 447 13.03 22.06 9.76
N PRO A 448 12.35 20.95 10.10
CA PRO A 448 10.90 20.86 10.00
C PRO A 448 10.22 22.08 10.63
N CYS A 449 9.25 22.64 9.93
CA CYS A 449 8.53 23.86 10.32
C CYS A 449 9.35 25.16 10.44
N GLY A 450 10.63 25.18 10.03
CA GLY A 450 11.48 26.36 10.13
C GLY A 450 11.06 27.56 9.26
N ASP A 451 10.09 27.39 8.36
CA ASP A 451 9.55 28.46 7.50
C ASP A 451 8.01 28.31 7.35
N CYS A 452 7.32 27.90 8.42
CA CYS A 452 5.87 27.93 8.43
C CYS A 452 5.37 29.37 8.62
N MET A 453 4.45 29.82 7.77
CA MET A 453 3.83 31.16 7.89
C MET A 453 2.94 31.31 9.14
N SER A 454 2.36 30.21 9.62
CA SER A 454 1.41 30.20 10.74
C SER A 454 1.91 29.31 11.87
N SER A 455 1.42 28.08 11.95
CA SER A 455 1.77 27.13 12.99
C SER A 455 2.32 25.82 12.42
N CYS A 456 2.98 25.07 13.29
CA CYS A 456 3.54 23.76 13.02
C CYS A 456 2.62 22.67 13.60
N ILE A 457 2.07 21.83 12.73
CA ILE A 457 1.24 20.69 13.08
C ILE A 457 2.16 19.51 13.39
N SER A 458 2.04 18.98 14.61
CA SER A 458 2.77 17.80 15.08
C SER A 458 4.28 17.86 14.81
N GLY A 459 4.89 19.04 14.92
CA GLY A 459 6.34 19.23 14.77
C GLY A 459 6.90 19.03 13.36
N SER A 460 6.06 18.94 12.31
CA SER A 460 6.52 18.46 11.00
C SER A 460 5.86 19.09 9.77
N LEU A 461 4.57 19.41 9.81
CA LEU A 461 3.88 20.06 8.69
C LEU A 461 3.42 21.47 9.06
N CYS A 462 3.39 22.38 8.09
CA CYS A 462 2.82 23.71 8.29
C CYS A 462 1.30 23.70 8.18
N THR A 463 0.63 24.52 9.00
CA THR A 463 -0.80 24.79 8.85
C THR A 463 -1.05 25.55 7.56
N PRO A 464 -1.96 25.07 6.68
CA PRO A 464 -2.24 25.74 5.42
C PRO A 464 -2.94 27.09 5.66
N PRO A 465 -2.75 28.07 4.75
CA PRO A 465 -3.40 29.36 4.86
C PRO A 465 -4.94 29.22 4.86
N LEU A 466 -5.62 30.12 5.57
CA LEU A 466 -7.08 30.24 5.48
C LEU A 466 -7.44 30.66 4.05
N ARG A 467 -8.51 30.08 3.50
CA ARG A 467 -8.98 30.39 2.14
C ARG A 467 -9.18 31.91 2.04
N SER A 468 -8.40 32.59 1.20
CA SER A 468 -8.83 33.89 0.70
C SER A 468 -10.06 33.61 -0.16
N LEU A 469 -11.23 33.99 0.34
CA LEU A 469 -12.40 34.18 -0.51
C LEU A 469 -12.07 35.39 -1.39
N SER A 470 -11.39 35.14 -2.51
CA SER A 470 -11.17 36.11 -3.57
C SER A 470 -12.08 35.77 -4.74
#